data_AF-A0A8C4Y844-F1
#
_entry.id   AF-A0A8C4Y844-F1
#
_cell.length_a   1.000
_cell.length_b   1.000
_cell.length_c   1.000
_cell.angle_alpha   90.00
_cell.angle_beta   90.00
_cell.angle_gamma   90.00
#
_symmetry.space_group_name_H-M   'P 1'
#
loop_
_entity.id
_entity.type
_entity.pdbx_description
1 polymer ?
#
loop_
_entity_poly.entity_id
_entity_poly.type
_entity_poly.pdbx_seq_one_letter_code
_entity_poly.pdbx_strand_id
1 'polypeptide(L)'
;MGRFTIAAKHHISIAEIYETELVDIEKAIAHYEQAADYYKGEESNSSANKCLLKVATYAAQLEQYQKAIEIYEQVGTNAMDSPLLKYSAKEYFFKAALCHFCIDMLNAKLAIQKYEEMFPAFSDSRECKLVKKLLEAHEEQNIDSYTDSVKEYDSISRLDQWLTTMLLRIKKTIQGEEEDLR
;
A
#
# COMPACT_ATOMS: atom_id res chain seq x y z
N MET A 1 -1.46 19.38 27.77
CA MET A 1 -2.01 18.27 26.96
C MET A 1 -2.87 18.84 25.85
N GLY A 2 -2.58 18.56 24.56
CA GLY A 2 -3.47 18.88 23.43
C GLY A 2 -3.02 19.95 22.43
N ARG A 3 -1.90 20.65 22.63
CA ARG A 3 -1.42 21.67 21.67
C ARG A 3 -0.94 21.04 20.35
N PHE A 4 -0.24 19.91 20.43
CA PHE A 4 0.21 19.16 19.26
C PHE A 4 -0.95 18.49 18.51
N THR A 5 -2.00 18.05 19.21
CA THR A 5 -3.22 17.53 18.56
C THR A 5 -3.92 18.58 17.70
N ILE A 6 -4.00 19.83 18.17
CA ILE A 6 -4.61 20.93 17.39
C ILE A 6 -3.74 21.25 16.16
N ALA A 7 -2.42 21.33 16.34
CA ALA A 7 -1.50 21.52 15.22
C ALA A 7 -1.64 20.38 14.18
N ALA A 8 -1.68 19.12 14.63
CA ALA A 8 -1.85 17.97 13.74
C ALA A 8 -3.15 18.03 12.93
N LYS A 9 -4.26 18.45 13.56
CA LYS A 9 -5.54 18.65 12.85
C LYS A 9 -5.43 19.73 11.77
N HIS A 10 -4.78 20.85 12.06
CA HIS A 10 -4.55 21.88 11.05
C HIS A 10 -3.67 21.38 9.91
N HIS A 11 -2.61 20.62 10.20
CA HIS A 11 -1.78 19.99 9.18
C HIS A 11 -2.59 19.02 8.30
N ILE A 12 -3.49 18.21 8.88
CA ILE A 12 -4.40 17.36 8.09
C ILE A 12 -5.27 18.21 7.16
N SER A 13 -5.93 19.25 7.67
CA SER A 13 -6.80 20.09 6.83
C SER A 13 -6.04 20.77 5.69
N ILE A 14 -4.81 21.23 5.95
CA ILE A 14 -3.94 21.78 4.91
C ILE A 14 -3.58 20.70 3.87
N ALA A 15 -3.25 19.48 4.32
CA ALA A 15 -2.96 18.37 3.42
C ALA A 15 -4.17 17.98 2.55
N GLU A 16 -5.38 18.00 3.10
CA GLU A 16 -6.62 17.73 2.37
C GLU A 16 -6.89 18.78 1.28
N ILE A 17 -6.60 20.06 1.54
CA ILE A 17 -6.70 21.12 0.53
C ILE A 17 -5.67 20.91 -0.58
N TYR A 18 -4.44 20.55 -0.22
CA TYR A 18 -3.41 20.23 -1.21
C TYR A 18 -3.75 18.98 -2.04
N GLU A 19 -4.38 17.98 -1.44
CA GLU A 19 -4.87 16.77 -2.12
C GLU A 19 -5.99 17.08 -3.11
N THR A 20 -6.99 17.87 -2.69
CA THR A 20 -8.27 18.01 -3.41
C THR A 20 -8.37 19.25 -4.29
N GLU A 21 -7.90 20.40 -3.82
CA GLU A 21 -8.08 21.68 -4.51
C GLU A 21 -6.86 22.04 -5.36
N LEU A 22 -5.66 21.85 -4.81
CA LEU A 22 -4.41 22.28 -5.45
C LEU A 22 -3.69 21.17 -6.20
N VAL A 23 -4.07 19.91 -5.96
CA VAL A 23 -3.49 18.68 -6.57
C VAL A 23 -1.96 18.63 -6.43
N ASP A 24 -1.44 19.17 -5.33
CA ASP A 24 -0.02 19.17 -4.97
C ASP A 24 0.23 18.04 -3.95
N ILE A 25 0.39 16.83 -4.50
CA ILE A 25 0.49 15.59 -3.72
C ILE A 25 1.77 15.56 -2.87
N GLU A 26 2.86 16.15 -3.35
CA GLU A 26 4.12 16.22 -2.60
C GLU A 26 3.98 17.04 -1.32
N LYS A 27 3.33 18.21 -1.40
CA LYS A 27 3.05 19.00 -0.20
C LYS A 27 2.04 18.33 0.72
N ALA A 28 1.01 17.69 0.16
CA ALA A 28 0.05 16.92 0.96
C ALA A 28 0.75 15.85 1.80
N ILE A 29 1.69 15.10 1.20
CA ILE A 29 2.52 14.10 1.91
C ILE A 29 3.27 14.75 3.07
N ALA A 30 3.99 15.85 2.82
CA ALA A 30 4.80 16.50 3.86
C ALA A 30 3.93 16.95 5.06
N HIS A 31 2.75 17.51 4.79
CA HIS A 31 1.82 17.91 5.85
C HIS A 31 1.22 16.70 6.60
N TYR A 32 0.89 15.61 5.92
CA TYR A 32 0.41 14.39 6.58
C TYR A 32 1.50 13.71 7.43
N GLU A 33 2.76 13.70 6.98
CA GLU A 33 3.89 13.19 7.78
C GLU A 33 4.06 14.00 9.06
N GLN A 34 4.07 15.33 8.95
CA GLN A 34 4.20 16.20 10.10
C GLN A 34 3.01 16.05 11.08
N ALA A 35 1.78 15.84 10.55
CA ALA A 35 0.64 15.51 11.39
C ALA A 35 0.83 14.17 12.12
N ALA A 36 1.35 13.14 11.43
CA ALA A 36 1.63 11.84 12.02
C ALA A 36 2.63 11.94 13.17
N ASP A 37 3.72 12.71 13.00
CA ASP A 37 4.73 12.93 14.02
C ASP A 37 4.17 13.62 15.26
N TYR A 38 3.31 14.64 15.07
CA TYR A 38 2.62 15.28 16.20
C TYR A 38 1.69 14.32 16.95
N TYR A 39 0.95 13.47 16.23
CA TYR A 39 0.11 12.46 16.88
C TYR A 39 0.93 11.38 17.60
N LYS A 40 2.06 10.97 17.02
CA LYS A 40 2.98 10.00 17.64
C LYS A 40 3.61 10.57 18.92
N GLY A 41 3.97 11.85 18.91
CA GLY A 41 4.51 12.56 20.09
C GLY A 41 3.52 12.70 21.25
N GLU A 42 2.21 12.72 20.97
CA GLU A 42 1.15 12.71 22.00
C GLU A 42 0.60 11.28 22.24
N GLU A 43 1.34 10.23 21.86
CA GLU A 43 0.99 8.81 22.03
C GLU A 43 -0.35 8.40 21.37
N SER A 44 -0.85 9.18 20.41
CA SER A 44 -2.09 8.94 19.67
C SER A 44 -1.85 8.07 18.43
N ASN A 45 -1.45 6.81 18.65
CA ASN A 45 -1.09 5.87 17.58
C ASN A 45 -2.18 5.68 16.52
N SER A 46 -3.45 5.60 16.91
CA SER A 46 -4.56 5.43 15.95
C SER A 46 -4.68 6.61 14.98
N SER A 47 -4.45 7.84 15.45
CA SER A 47 -4.52 9.05 14.62
C SER A 47 -3.27 9.18 13.75
N ALA A 48 -2.10 8.84 14.30
CA ALA A 48 -0.85 8.79 13.56
C ALA A 48 -0.95 7.79 12.39
N ASN A 49 -1.45 6.58 12.64
CA ASN A 49 -1.62 5.55 11.62
C ASN A 49 -2.53 6.01 10.47
N LYS A 50 -3.61 6.74 10.76
CA LYS A 50 -4.48 7.31 9.70
C LYS A 50 -3.72 8.27 8.79
N CYS A 51 -2.88 9.13 9.35
CA CYS A 51 -2.06 10.07 8.58
C CYS A 51 -1.00 9.31 7.77
N LEU A 52 -0.30 8.36 8.40
CA LEU A 52 0.70 7.52 7.75
C LEU A 52 0.13 6.73 6.57
N LEU A 53 -1.08 6.18 6.68
CA LEU A 53 -1.71 5.47 5.56
C LEU A 53 -1.99 6.39 4.36
N LYS A 54 -2.36 7.66 4.60
CA LYS A 54 -2.48 8.67 3.54
C LYS A 54 -1.13 8.97 2.90
N VAL A 55 -0.08 9.16 3.71
CA VAL A 55 1.30 9.33 3.24
C VAL A 55 1.71 8.16 2.33
N ALA A 56 1.52 6.91 2.78
CA ALA A 56 1.91 5.73 2.01
C ALA A 56 1.13 5.62 0.69
N THR A 57 -0.17 5.93 0.71
CA THR A 57 -1.03 5.90 -0.48
C THR A 57 -0.52 6.86 -1.55
N TYR A 58 -0.20 8.10 -1.17
CA TYR A 58 0.32 9.11 -2.09
C TYR A 58 1.78 8.88 -2.48
N ALA A 59 2.61 8.43 -1.55
CA ALA A 59 3.99 8.07 -1.83
C ALA A 59 4.06 6.97 -2.92
N ALA A 60 3.20 5.94 -2.83
CA ALA A 60 3.10 4.93 -3.87
C ALA A 60 2.65 5.51 -5.23
N GLN A 61 1.71 6.47 -5.24
CA GLN A 61 1.30 7.15 -6.48
C GLN A 61 2.43 7.98 -7.10
N LEU A 62 3.28 8.61 -6.29
CA LEU A 62 4.49 9.31 -6.74
C LEU A 62 5.69 8.38 -7.00
N GLU A 63 5.46 7.07 -7.05
CA GLU A 63 6.49 6.04 -7.33
C GLU A 63 7.58 5.95 -6.24
N GLN A 64 7.33 6.56 -5.07
CA GLN A 64 8.15 6.41 -3.87
C GLN A 64 7.78 5.11 -3.14
N TYR A 65 7.86 3.97 -3.85
CA TYR A 65 7.40 2.67 -3.35
C TYR A 65 8.11 2.25 -2.07
N GLN A 66 9.42 2.49 -1.95
CA GLN A 66 10.19 2.14 -0.76
C GLN A 66 9.61 2.79 0.51
N LYS A 67 9.32 4.08 0.44
CA LYS A 67 8.72 4.84 1.53
C LYS A 67 7.32 4.31 1.87
N ALA A 68 6.51 4.00 0.86
CA ALA A 68 5.17 3.44 1.07
C ALA A 68 5.23 2.06 1.75
N ILE A 69 6.17 1.20 1.35
CA ILE A 69 6.39 -0.13 1.93
C ILE A 69 6.71 -0.01 3.42
N GLU A 70 7.70 0.81 3.78
CA GLU A 70 8.12 0.98 5.17
C GLU A 70 6.96 1.39 6.08
N ILE A 71 6.14 2.32 5.59
CA ILE A 71 4.97 2.80 6.32
C ILE A 71 3.88 1.71 6.42
N TYR A 72 3.57 1.02 5.32
CA TYR A 72 2.55 -0.05 5.34
C TYR A 72 2.99 -1.23 6.21
N GLU A 73 4.26 -1.63 6.18
CA GLU A 73 4.78 -2.69 7.06
C GLU A 73 4.74 -2.26 8.53
N GLN A 74 5.12 -1.01 8.84
CA GLN A 74 5.08 -0.50 10.20
C GLN A 74 3.64 -0.46 10.75
N VAL A 75 2.71 0.12 9.98
CA VAL A 75 1.30 0.19 10.39
C VAL A 75 0.65 -1.21 10.41
N GLY A 76 1.01 -2.08 9.46
CA GLY A 76 0.62 -3.48 9.40
C GLY A 76 1.02 -4.25 10.64
N THR A 77 2.29 -4.16 11.05
CA THR A 77 2.83 -4.84 12.23
C THR A 77 2.12 -4.38 13.50
N ASN A 78 1.96 -3.07 13.67
CA ASN A 78 1.21 -2.51 14.81
C ASN A 78 -0.27 -2.93 14.82
N ALA A 79 -0.87 -3.15 13.65
CA ALA A 79 -2.26 -3.58 13.53
C ALA A 79 -2.44 -5.08 13.87
N MET A 80 -1.40 -5.91 13.74
CA MET A 80 -1.45 -7.33 14.11
C MET A 80 -1.60 -7.53 15.62
N ASP A 81 -0.97 -6.67 16.42
CA ASP A 81 -1.02 -6.72 17.89
C ASP A 81 -2.42 -6.35 18.44
N SER A 82 -3.26 -5.69 17.63
CA SER A 82 -4.60 -5.29 18.02
C SER A 82 -5.67 -6.24 17.43
N PRO A 83 -6.45 -6.96 18.26
CA PRO A 83 -7.51 -7.86 17.80
C PRO A 83 -8.56 -7.18 16.91
N LEU A 84 -8.77 -5.87 17.10
CA LEU A 84 -9.73 -5.06 16.34
C LEU A 84 -9.21 -4.69 14.94
N LEU A 85 -7.89 -4.46 14.80
CA LEU A 85 -7.27 -4.02 13.56
C LEU A 85 -6.71 -5.17 12.72
N LYS A 86 -6.78 -6.40 13.24
CA LYS A 86 -6.33 -7.62 12.57
C LYS A 86 -6.89 -7.80 11.14
N TYR A 87 -8.11 -7.33 10.89
CA TYR A 87 -8.70 -7.37 9.55
C TYR A 87 -8.04 -6.38 8.59
N SER A 88 -7.72 -5.17 9.07
CA SER A 88 -7.04 -4.12 8.31
C SER A 88 -5.57 -4.44 8.05
N ALA A 89 -4.91 -5.21 8.93
CA ALA A 89 -3.52 -5.63 8.73
C ALA A 89 -3.31 -6.35 7.39
N LYS A 90 -4.27 -7.19 6.97
CA LYS A 90 -4.24 -7.88 5.67
C LYS A 90 -4.19 -6.91 4.50
N GLU A 91 -4.97 -5.83 4.56
CA GLU A 91 -4.99 -4.81 3.52
C GLU A 91 -3.64 -4.08 3.46
N TYR A 92 -3.03 -3.76 4.61
CA TYR A 92 -1.74 -3.08 4.65
C TYR A 92 -0.61 -3.94 4.09
N PHE A 93 -0.53 -5.22 4.45
CA PHE A 93 0.46 -6.14 3.87
C PHE A 93 0.24 -6.37 2.37
N PHE A 94 -1.02 -6.41 1.93
CA PHE A 94 -1.33 -6.48 0.50
C PHE A 94 -0.82 -5.25 -0.26
N LYS A 95 -1.07 -4.05 0.27
CA LYS A 95 -0.57 -2.79 -0.32
C LYS A 95 0.96 -2.73 -0.31
N ALA A 96 1.60 -3.17 0.76
CA ALA A 96 3.07 -3.29 0.83
C ALA A 96 3.62 -4.27 -0.22
N ALA A 97 3.00 -5.45 -0.36
CA ALA A 97 3.41 -6.45 -1.35
C ALA A 97 3.28 -5.94 -2.80
N LEU A 98 2.20 -5.21 -3.12
CA LEU A 98 2.05 -4.58 -4.44
C LEU A 98 3.11 -3.50 -4.68
N CYS A 99 3.46 -2.72 -3.66
CA CYS A 99 4.54 -1.74 -3.77
C CYS A 99 5.89 -2.42 -3.97
N HIS A 100 6.18 -3.52 -3.27
CA HIS A 100 7.37 -4.34 -3.53
C HIS A 100 7.40 -4.84 -4.98
N PHE A 101 6.27 -5.29 -5.49
CA PHE A 101 6.16 -5.82 -6.85
C PHE A 101 6.35 -4.73 -7.91
N CYS A 102 5.95 -3.49 -7.63
CA CYS A 102 6.25 -2.35 -8.50
C CYS A 102 7.76 -2.04 -8.57
N ILE A 103 8.54 -2.41 -7.55
CA ILE A 103 10.01 -2.28 -7.56
C ILE A 103 10.63 -3.47 -8.28
N ASP A 104 10.35 -4.67 -7.79
CA ASP A 104 10.93 -5.91 -8.29
C ASP A 104 10.13 -7.14 -7.82
N MET A 105 10.06 -8.14 -8.69
CA MET A 105 9.30 -9.37 -8.49
C MET A 105 9.90 -10.27 -7.39
N LEU A 106 11.24 -10.34 -7.27
CA LEU A 106 11.91 -11.12 -6.23
C LEU A 106 11.62 -10.55 -4.84
N ASN A 107 11.68 -9.21 -4.72
CA ASN A 107 11.34 -8.52 -3.47
C ASN A 107 9.90 -8.80 -3.03
N ALA A 108 8.95 -8.80 -3.97
CA ALA A 108 7.56 -9.14 -3.67
C ALA A 108 7.39 -10.58 -3.18
N LYS A 109 8.09 -11.55 -3.78
CA LYS A 109 8.09 -12.94 -3.30
C LYS A 109 8.59 -13.07 -1.87
N LEU A 110 9.73 -12.45 -1.56
CA LEU A 110 10.32 -12.47 -0.23
C LEU A 110 9.40 -11.80 0.80
N ALA A 111 8.79 -10.66 0.43
CA ALA A 111 7.85 -9.95 1.28
C ALA A 111 6.61 -10.81 1.59
N ILE A 112 6.01 -11.46 0.58
CA ILE A 112 4.87 -12.37 0.79
C ILE A 112 5.24 -13.50 1.74
N GLN A 113 6.37 -14.18 1.53
CA GLN A 113 6.80 -15.26 2.43
C GLN A 113 6.95 -14.78 3.88
N LYS A 114 7.60 -13.63 4.08
CA LYS A 114 7.73 -12.99 5.40
C LYS A 114 6.36 -12.68 6.01
N TYR A 115 5.41 -12.15 5.25
CA TYR A 115 4.08 -11.82 5.76
C TYR A 115 3.27 -13.05 6.13
N GLU A 116 3.44 -14.16 5.41
CA GLU A 116 2.81 -15.44 5.74
C GLU A 116 3.36 -16.05 7.03
N GLU A 117 4.69 -15.99 7.22
CA GLU A 117 5.34 -16.44 8.45
C GLU A 117 4.93 -15.58 9.66
N MET A 118 4.89 -14.26 9.49
CA MET A 118 4.51 -13.33 10.55
C MET A 118 3.01 -13.37 10.87
N PHE A 119 2.17 -13.56 9.86
CA PHE A 119 0.72 -13.52 9.99
C PHE A 119 0.05 -14.65 9.20
N PRO A 120 -0.10 -15.85 9.80
CA PRO A 120 -0.69 -17.00 9.09
C PRO A 120 -2.09 -16.76 8.53
N ALA A 121 -2.86 -15.85 9.13
CA ALA A 121 -4.18 -15.46 8.62
C ALA A 121 -4.12 -14.64 7.30
N PHE A 122 -2.95 -14.13 6.92
CA PHE A 122 -2.70 -13.55 5.61
C PHE A 122 -2.73 -14.61 4.51
N SER A 123 -2.17 -15.79 4.76
CA SER A 123 -2.06 -16.86 3.76
C SER A 123 -3.42 -17.31 3.21
N ASP A 124 -4.43 -17.36 4.07
CA ASP A 124 -5.79 -17.74 3.67
C ASP A 124 -6.57 -16.61 2.99
N SER A 125 -6.05 -15.38 3.05
CA SER A 125 -6.68 -14.19 2.50
C SER A 125 -6.75 -14.21 0.98
N ARG A 126 -7.75 -13.53 0.43
CA ARG A 126 -7.91 -13.41 -1.03
C ARG A 126 -6.79 -12.57 -1.63
N GLU A 127 -6.32 -11.60 -0.85
CA GLU A 127 -5.23 -10.68 -1.17
C GLU A 127 -3.92 -11.45 -1.39
N CYS A 128 -3.52 -12.31 -0.46
CA CYS A 128 -2.31 -13.12 -0.61
C CYS A 128 -2.42 -14.08 -1.81
N LYS A 129 -3.57 -14.75 -1.97
CA LYS A 129 -3.82 -15.64 -3.12
C LYS A 129 -3.73 -14.91 -4.45
N LEU A 130 -4.26 -13.68 -4.54
CA LEU A 130 -4.12 -12.84 -5.72
C LEU A 130 -2.64 -12.54 -5.98
N VAL A 131 -1.90 -11.99 -5.01
CA VAL A 131 -0.48 -11.63 -5.25
C VAL A 131 0.33 -12.84 -5.71
N LYS A 132 0.12 -14.02 -5.13
CA LYS A 132 0.78 -15.25 -5.57
C LYS A 132 0.47 -15.59 -7.03
N LYS A 133 -0.80 -15.58 -7.43
CA LYS A 133 -1.19 -15.78 -8.84
C LYS A 133 -0.55 -14.73 -9.77
N LEU A 134 -0.51 -13.47 -9.34
CA LEU A 134 0.11 -12.40 -10.13
C LEU A 134 1.63 -12.57 -10.27
N LEU A 135 2.30 -13.08 -9.22
CA LEU A 135 3.73 -13.40 -9.26
C LEU A 135 4.00 -14.56 -10.21
N GLU A 136 3.21 -15.63 -10.15
CA GLU A 136 3.31 -16.76 -11.08
C GLU A 136 3.10 -16.31 -12.54
N ALA A 137 2.05 -15.51 -12.79
CA ALA A 137 1.78 -14.97 -14.13
C ALA A 137 2.90 -14.04 -14.63
N HIS A 138 3.55 -13.29 -13.74
CA HIS A 138 4.71 -12.44 -14.07
C HIS A 138 5.95 -13.28 -14.40
N GLU A 139 6.22 -14.36 -13.65
CA GLU A 139 7.31 -15.29 -13.96
C GLU A 139 7.16 -15.99 -15.30
N GLU A 140 5.93 -16.39 -15.62
CA GLU A 140 5.60 -17.03 -16.89
C GLU A 140 5.48 -16.02 -18.04
N GLN A 141 5.63 -14.72 -17.77
CA GLN A 141 5.40 -13.64 -18.74
C GLN A 141 4.02 -13.74 -19.41
N ASN A 142 3.03 -14.23 -18.66
CA ASN A 142 1.71 -14.55 -19.17
C ASN A 142 0.70 -13.44 -18.79
N ILE A 143 0.55 -12.48 -19.70
CA ILE A 143 -0.32 -11.33 -19.47
C ILE A 143 -1.81 -11.70 -19.39
N ASP A 144 -2.24 -12.72 -20.12
CA ASP A 144 -3.64 -13.16 -20.11
C ASP A 144 -3.99 -13.71 -18.73
N SER A 145 -3.13 -14.59 -18.19
CA SER A 145 -3.25 -15.13 -16.82
C SER A 145 -3.26 -14.04 -15.76
N TYR A 146 -2.41 -13.01 -15.91
CA TYR A 146 -2.42 -11.83 -15.04
C TYR A 146 -3.78 -11.12 -15.08
N THR A 147 -4.29 -10.82 -16.28
CA THR A 147 -5.55 -10.09 -16.44
C THR A 147 -6.77 -10.88 -15.97
N ASP A 148 -6.79 -12.19 -16.19
CA ASP A 148 -7.85 -13.07 -15.73
C ASP A 148 -7.87 -13.15 -14.20
N SER A 149 -6.69 -13.26 -13.57
CA SER A 149 -6.57 -13.26 -12.11
C SER A 149 -7.07 -11.95 -11.49
N VAL A 150 -6.73 -10.80 -12.07
CA VAL A 150 -7.23 -9.49 -11.64
C VAL A 150 -8.75 -9.39 -11.81
N LYS A 151 -9.30 -9.89 -12.93
CA LYS A 151 -10.73 -9.88 -13.21
C LYS A 151 -11.53 -10.79 -12.29
N GLU A 152 -11.01 -11.98 -11.98
CA GLU A 152 -11.61 -12.89 -11.00
C GLU A 152 -11.67 -12.21 -9.64
N TYR A 153 -10.58 -11.55 -9.22
CA TYR A 153 -10.56 -10.82 -7.96
C TYR A 153 -11.56 -9.65 -7.94
N ASP A 154 -11.60 -8.82 -8.98
CA ASP A 154 -12.53 -7.66 -9.07
C ASP A 154 -14.01 -8.08 -8.98
N SER A 155 -14.35 -9.25 -9.51
CA SER A 155 -15.72 -9.79 -9.45
C SER A 155 -16.20 -10.11 -8.03
N ILE A 156 -15.27 -10.36 -7.11
CA ILE A 156 -15.55 -10.75 -5.72
C ILE A 156 -15.24 -9.58 -4.76
N SER A 157 -14.15 -8.88 -5.02
CA SER A 157 -13.57 -7.79 -4.24
C SER A 157 -13.29 -6.62 -5.18
N ARG A 158 -14.23 -5.66 -5.24
CA ARG A 158 -14.15 -4.54 -6.17
C ARG A 158 -12.85 -3.74 -5.99
N LEU A 159 -12.13 -3.55 -7.09
CA LEU A 159 -10.90 -2.79 -7.11
C LEU A 159 -11.18 -1.29 -6.90
N ASP A 160 -10.42 -0.68 -6.00
CA ASP A 160 -10.40 0.77 -5.87
C ASP A 160 -9.44 1.39 -6.91
N GLN A 161 -9.43 2.73 -6.97
CA GLN A 161 -8.57 3.46 -7.90
C GLN A 161 -7.08 3.21 -7.63
N TRP A 162 -6.69 3.05 -6.35
CA TRP A 162 -5.30 2.84 -5.98
C TRP A 162 -4.80 1.47 -6.46
N LEU A 163 -5.54 0.40 -6.18
CA LEU A 163 -5.24 -0.96 -6.62
C LEU A 163 -5.21 -1.05 -8.14
N THR A 164 -6.20 -0.45 -8.82
CA THR A 164 -6.23 -0.38 -10.28
C THR A 164 -4.95 0.24 -10.82
N THR A 165 -4.51 1.35 -10.24
CA THR A 165 -3.28 2.05 -10.67
C THR A 165 -2.04 1.18 -10.46
N MET A 166 -1.88 0.56 -9.29
CA MET A 166 -0.71 -0.29 -8.99
C MET A 166 -0.69 -1.54 -9.88
N LEU A 167 -1.82 -2.22 -10.05
CA LEU A 167 -1.93 -3.41 -10.91
C LEU A 167 -1.64 -3.07 -12.38
N LEU A 168 -2.11 -1.93 -12.87
CA LEU A 168 -1.77 -1.48 -14.22
C LEU A 168 -0.27 -1.18 -14.38
N ARG A 169 0.39 -0.65 -13.35
CA ARG A 169 1.85 -0.43 -13.36
C ARG A 169 2.61 -1.75 -13.42
N ILE A 170 2.24 -2.73 -12.60
CA ILE A 170 2.82 -4.08 -12.63
C ILE A 170 2.55 -4.76 -13.98
N LYS A 171 1.34 -4.65 -14.54
CA LYS A 171 1.03 -5.19 -15.86
C LYS A 171 1.96 -4.64 -16.95
N LYS A 172 2.29 -3.35 -16.89
CA LYS A 172 3.19 -2.71 -17.85
C LYS A 172 4.63 -3.25 -17.78
N THR A 173 5.09 -3.72 -16.62
CA THR A 173 6.44 -4.29 -16.52
C THR A 173 6.56 -5.61 -17.27
N ILE A 174 5.48 -6.43 -17.28
CA ILE A 174 5.39 -7.65 -18.10
C ILE A 174 5.41 -7.31 -19.59
N GLN A 175 4.68 -6.25 -20.01
CA GLN A 175 4.64 -5.83 -21.42
C GLN A 175 5.97 -5.28 -21.92
N GLY A 176 6.70 -4.55 -21.07
CA GLY A 176 7.98 -3.94 -21.42
C GLY A 176 9.07 -4.97 -21.72
N GLU A 177 9.04 -6.15 -21.09
CA GLU A 177 9.95 -7.25 -21.42
C GLU A 177 9.66 -7.88 -22.80
N GLU A 178 8.43 -7.78 -23.30
CA GLU A 178 8.03 -8.31 -24.61
C GLU A 178 8.44 -7.40 -25.80
N GLU A 179 8.56 -6.09 -25.58
CA GLU A 179 8.97 -5.11 -26.61
C GLU A 179 10.50 -4.98 -26.76
N ASP A 180 11.30 -5.26 -25.73
CA ASP A 180 12.79 -5.24 -25.82
C ASP A 180 13.37 -6.52 -26.48
N LEU A 181 12.55 -7.55 -26.69
CA LEU A 181 12.92 -8.83 -27.30
C LEU A 181 12.45 -8.98 -28.76
N ARG A 182 11.89 -7.93 -29.39
CA ARG A 182 11.49 -7.90 -30.81
C ARG A 182 12.30 -6.91 -31.62
#